data_AF-A0A2M6VV16-F1
#
_entry.id   AF-A0A2M6VV16-F1
#
_cell.length_a   1.000
_cell.length_b   1.000
_cell.length_c   1.000
_cell.angle_alpha   90.00
_cell.angle_beta   90.00
_cell.angle_gamma   90.00
#
_symmetry.space_group_name_H-M   'P 1'
#
loop_
_entity.id
_entity.type
_entity.pdbx_description
1 polymer ?
#
loop_
_entity_poly.entity_id
_entity_poly.type
_entity_poly.pdbx_seq_one_letter_code
_entity_poly.pdbx_strand_id
1 'polypeptide(L)'
;MPLLWVLREQLGMTGTKFGCGIAQCGACTVHLDGQPVRSCSYPASAVKNQRITTIEGLSKDGSHPLQKAWVELDVPQCGYCQSGQIMAAASLLKRKPKPTDIDIDEAMTNICRCGAYQRIRAAIHLAAKTGKEVGSVIHMVDAGASSAAKPA
;
A
#
# COMPACT_ATOMS: atom_id res chain seq x y z
N MET A 1 -10.35 -17.46 -10.18
CA MET A 1 -9.05 -17.41 -9.47
C MET A 1 -8.94 -16.09 -8.70
N PRO A 2 -8.55 -16.12 -7.42
CA PRO A 2 -8.26 -14.91 -6.65
C PRO A 2 -7.20 -14.02 -7.29
N LEU A 3 -7.38 -12.70 -7.17
CA LEU A 3 -6.43 -11.69 -7.65
C LEU A 3 -5.03 -11.92 -7.06
N LEU A 4 -4.95 -12.34 -5.80
CA LEU A 4 -3.67 -12.63 -5.13
C LEU A 4 -2.74 -13.54 -5.94
N TRP A 5 -3.28 -14.60 -6.54
CA TRP A 5 -2.47 -15.57 -7.29
C TRP A 5 -2.00 -15.00 -8.63
N VAL A 6 -2.81 -14.16 -9.28
CA VAL A 6 -2.37 -13.44 -10.48
C VAL A 6 -1.20 -12.52 -10.14
N LEU A 7 -1.33 -11.71 -9.10
CA LEU A 7 -0.29 -10.75 -8.69
C LEU A 7 1.03 -11.46 -8.38
N ARG A 8 0.98 -12.54 -7.59
CA ARG A 8 2.18 -13.22 -7.12
C ARG A 8 2.80 -14.13 -8.17
N GLU A 9 1.99 -15.01 -8.76
CA GLU A 9 2.49 -16.14 -9.54
C GLU A 9 2.59 -15.84 -11.03
N GLN A 10 1.76 -14.92 -11.56
CA GLN A 10 1.82 -14.53 -12.98
C GLN A 10 2.62 -13.25 -13.20
N LEU A 11 2.51 -12.28 -12.28
CA LEU A 11 3.16 -10.97 -12.41
C LEU A 11 4.41 -10.81 -11.53
N GLY A 12 4.75 -11.79 -10.69
CA GLY A 12 5.94 -11.77 -9.85
C GLY A 12 5.93 -10.71 -8.72
N MET A 13 4.79 -10.07 -8.45
CA MET A 13 4.62 -9.08 -7.38
C MET A 13 4.40 -9.77 -6.03
N THR A 14 5.50 -10.29 -5.48
CA THR A 14 5.49 -11.20 -4.32
C THR A 14 5.47 -10.49 -2.97
N GLY A 15 5.49 -9.16 -2.93
CA GLY A 15 5.35 -8.37 -1.71
C GLY A 15 3.98 -8.55 -1.06
N THR A 16 2.93 -8.68 -1.86
CA THR A 16 1.60 -9.09 -1.37
C THR A 16 1.63 -10.55 -0.89
N LYS A 17 1.20 -10.82 0.35
CA LYS A 17 1.34 -12.16 0.97
C LYS A 17 0.02 -12.93 1.10
N PHE A 18 0.11 -14.26 1.05
CA PHE A 18 -0.97 -15.17 1.38
C PHE A 18 -0.92 -15.53 2.88
N GLY A 19 -1.91 -15.12 3.66
CA GLY A 19 -1.95 -15.47 5.10
C GLY A 19 -3.03 -16.47 5.47
N CYS A 20 -4.31 -16.15 5.18
CA CYS A 20 -5.45 -16.96 5.62
C CYS A 20 -6.39 -17.43 4.50
N GLY A 21 -6.36 -16.82 3.32
CA GLY A 21 -7.28 -17.13 2.21
C GLY A 21 -8.75 -16.72 2.41
N ILE A 22 -9.15 -16.31 3.62
CA ILE A 22 -10.55 -16.03 4.00
C ILE A 22 -10.81 -14.56 4.36
N ALA A 23 -10.04 -13.64 3.77
CA ALA A 23 -10.16 -12.18 3.95
C ALA A 23 -9.96 -11.61 5.37
N GLN A 24 -9.56 -12.39 6.36
CA GLN A 24 -9.42 -11.92 7.75
C GLN A 24 -8.08 -11.22 8.03
N CYS A 25 -6.94 -11.83 7.68
CA CYS A 25 -5.64 -11.37 8.20
C CYS A 25 -5.08 -10.08 7.57
N GLY A 26 -5.54 -9.70 6.37
CA GLY A 26 -5.06 -8.48 5.70
C GLY A 26 -3.64 -8.51 5.12
N ALA A 27 -2.88 -9.59 5.26
CA ALA A 27 -1.54 -9.69 4.64
C ALA A 27 -1.55 -9.56 3.10
N CYS A 28 -2.71 -9.82 2.47
CA CYS A 28 -2.95 -9.72 1.04
C CYS A 28 -3.53 -8.36 0.58
N THR A 29 -3.48 -7.33 1.42
CA THR A 29 -4.09 -6.03 1.11
C THR A 29 -3.39 -5.36 -0.06
N VAL A 30 -4.18 -4.98 -1.05
CA VAL A 30 -3.80 -4.15 -2.21
C VAL A 30 -4.79 -3.01 -2.34
N HIS A 31 -4.53 -2.02 -3.19
CA HIS A 31 -5.53 -1.02 -3.53
C HIS A 31 -6.15 -1.32 -4.89
N LEU A 32 -7.48 -1.24 -4.96
CA LEU A 32 -8.25 -1.14 -6.21
C LEU A 32 -8.87 0.25 -6.27
N ASP A 33 -8.50 1.04 -7.26
CA ASP A 33 -8.90 2.46 -7.40
C ASP A 33 -8.68 3.28 -6.11
N GLY A 34 -7.59 2.97 -5.42
CA GLY A 34 -7.20 3.62 -4.16
C GLY A 34 -7.92 3.12 -2.91
N GLN A 35 -8.82 2.13 -3.02
CA GLN A 35 -9.50 1.51 -1.88
C GLN A 35 -8.83 0.19 -1.48
N PRO A 36 -8.65 -0.08 -0.18
CA PRO A 36 -8.00 -1.28 0.29
C PRO A 36 -8.89 -2.50 0.10
N VAL A 37 -8.36 -3.55 -0.54
CA VAL A 37 -9.09 -4.78 -0.87
C VAL A 37 -8.25 -5.99 -0.47
N ARG A 38 -8.93 -7.03 0.04
CA ARG A 38 -8.34 -8.34 0.33
C ARG A 38 -8.21 -9.14 -0.96
N SER A 39 -7.03 -9.13 -1.59
CA SER A 39 -6.83 -9.78 -2.89
C SER A 39 -7.03 -11.30 -2.87
N CYS A 40 -6.96 -11.94 -1.69
CA CYS A 40 -7.19 -13.39 -1.57
C CYS A 40 -8.65 -13.82 -1.78
N SER A 41 -9.62 -12.91 -1.57
CA SER A 41 -11.05 -13.17 -1.76
C SER A 41 -11.64 -12.42 -2.95
N TYR A 42 -10.87 -11.50 -3.57
CA TYR A 42 -11.33 -10.74 -4.73
C TYR A 42 -11.08 -11.52 -6.02
N PRO A 43 -12.10 -11.81 -6.84
CA PRO A 43 -11.91 -12.56 -8.08
C PRO A 43 -11.19 -11.69 -9.12
N ALA A 44 -10.13 -12.22 -9.74
CA ALA A 44 -9.37 -11.50 -10.76
C ALA A 44 -10.24 -11.04 -11.95
N SER A 45 -11.28 -11.82 -12.29
CA SER A 45 -12.24 -11.47 -13.35
C SER A 45 -13.03 -10.19 -13.08
N ALA A 46 -13.18 -9.76 -11.82
CA ALA A 46 -13.90 -8.55 -11.47
C ALA A 46 -13.06 -7.27 -11.59
N VAL A 47 -11.74 -7.37 -11.82
CA VAL A 47 -10.81 -6.23 -11.80
C VAL A 47 -10.88 -5.35 -13.06
N LYS A 48 -11.75 -5.69 -14.03
CA LYS A 48 -11.82 -5.01 -15.33
C LYS A 48 -11.89 -3.48 -15.18
N ASN A 49 -10.97 -2.79 -15.85
CA ASN A 49 -10.81 -1.32 -15.86
C ASN A 49 -10.48 -0.65 -14.51
N GLN A 50 -10.11 -1.41 -13.47
CA GLN A 50 -9.69 -0.86 -12.19
C GLN A 50 -8.17 -0.72 -12.11
N ARG A 51 -7.68 0.34 -11.47
CA ARG A 51 -6.25 0.51 -11.19
C ARG A 51 -5.87 -0.29 -9.96
N ILE A 52 -4.90 -1.19 -10.09
CA ILE A 52 -4.32 -1.93 -8.98
C ILE A 52 -3.04 -1.23 -8.50
N THR A 53 -2.90 -1.06 -7.19
CA THR A 53 -1.62 -0.68 -6.57
C THR A 53 -1.27 -1.70 -5.49
N THR A 54 -0.07 -2.25 -5.56
CA THR A 54 0.50 -3.17 -4.57
C THR A 54 1.57 -2.43 -3.75
N ILE A 55 2.21 -3.13 -2.81
CA ILE A 55 3.32 -2.56 -2.02
C ILE A 55 4.49 -2.10 -2.91
N GLU A 56 4.76 -2.82 -3.99
CA GLU A 56 5.76 -2.48 -5.01
C GLU A 56 5.41 -1.19 -5.77
N GLY A 57 4.12 -0.84 -5.81
CA GLY A 57 3.62 0.37 -6.47
C GLY A 57 3.62 1.62 -5.60
N LEU A 58 3.88 1.53 -4.28
CA LEU A 58 3.96 2.72 -3.42
C LEU A 58 5.28 3.49 -3.63
N SER A 59 6.39 2.75 -3.70
CA SER A 59 7.67 3.24 -4.19
C SER A 59 8.58 2.04 -4.50
N LYS A 60 9.38 2.16 -5.55
CA LYS A 60 10.33 1.10 -5.95
C LYS A 60 11.56 1.05 -5.07
N ASP A 61 11.96 2.19 -4.52
CA ASP A 61 13.18 2.43 -3.75
C ASP A 61 12.92 2.56 -2.24
N GLY A 62 11.68 2.38 -1.79
CA GLY A 62 11.30 2.56 -0.38
C GLY A 62 11.18 4.02 0.05
N SER A 63 11.15 4.97 -0.89
CA SER A 63 11.05 6.40 -0.60
C SER A 63 9.69 6.85 -0.05
N HIS A 64 8.64 6.03 -0.15
CA HIS A 64 7.32 6.36 0.39
C HIS A 64 7.39 6.65 1.90
N PRO A 65 6.72 7.70 2.44
CA PRO A 65 6.83 8.08 3.86
C PRO A 65 6.55 6.94 4.84
N LEU A 66 5.55 6.09 4.57
CA LEU A 66 5.30 4.89 5.38
C LEU A 66 6.43 3.87 5.31
N GLN A 67 7.07 3.66 4.15
CA GLN A 67 8.19 2.73 4.03
C GLN A 67 9.41 3.25 4.83
N LYS A 68 9.69 4.56 4.74
CA LYS A 68 10.73 5.21 5.55
C LYS A 68 10.44 5.08 7.05
N ALA A 69 9.23 5.41 7.49
CA ALA A 69 8.85 5.31 8.90
C ALA A 69 8.90 3.86 9.44
N TRP A 70 8.57 2.87 8.60
CA TRP A 70 8.69 1.46 8.96
C TRP A 70 10.14 1.04 9.21
N VAL A 71 11.07 1.56 8.41
CA VAL A 71 12.52 1.32 8.56
C VAL A 71 13.06 2.08 9.76
N GLU A 72 12.74 3.36 9.89
CA GLU A 72 13.23 4.22 10.97
C GLU A 72 12.88 3.69 12.36
N LEU A 73 11.69 3.12 12.51
CA LEU A 73 11.20 2.59 13.79
C LEU A 73 11.37 1.08 13.96
N ASP A 74 12.11 0.41 13.06
CA ASP A 74 12.34 -1.04 13.07
C ASP A 74 11.06 -1.84 13.38
N VAL A 75 10.02 -1.54 12.60
CA VAL A 75 8.67 -2.10 12.82
C VAL A 75 8.62 -3.61 12.56
N PRO A 76 9.20 -4.15 11.46
CA PRO A 76 9.12 -5.58 11.18
C PRO A 76 9.85 -6.43 12.22
N GLN A 77 9.21 -7.53 12.64
CA GLN A 77 9.92 -8.69 13.20
C GLN A 77 10.10 -9.72 12.08
N CYS A 78 9.11 -10.61 11.88
CA CYS A 78 9.15 -11.58 10.76
C CYS A 78 8.88 -10.96 9.38
N GLY A 79 8.44 -9.70 9.31
CA GLY A 79 8.11 -8.99 8.05
C GLY A 79 6.84 -9.43 7.33
N TYR A 80 6.25 -10.59 7.65
CA TYR A 80 5.22 -11.21 6.80
C TYR A 80 3.96 -10.37 6.58
N CYS A 81 3.41 -9.75 7.64
CA CYS A 81 2.19 -8.93 7.51
C CYS A 81 2.48 -7.50 7.02
N GLN A 82 3.74 -7.08 6.96
CA GLN A 82 4.09 -5.66 6.94
C GLN A 82 3.72 -4.98 5.62
N SER A 83 3.84 -5.66 4.49
CA SER A 83 3.37 -5.13 3.20
C SER A 83 1.87 -4.81 3.24
N GLY A 84 1.04 -5.72 3.77
CA GLY A 84 -0.40 -5.48 3.93
C GLY A 84 -0.70 -4.36 4.93
N GLN A 85 0.07 -4.25 6.03
CA GLN A 85 -0.06 -3.17 7.00
C GLN A 85 0.23 -1.80 6.37
N ILE A 86 1.33 -1.68 5.63
CA ILE A 86 1.70 -0.43 4.93
C ILE A 86 0.61 -0.04 3.92
N MET A 87 0.06 -0.99 3.17
CA MET A 87 -1.04 -0.71 2.23
C MET A 87 -2.30 -0.20 2.95
N ALA A 88 -2.68 -0.79 4.08
CA ALA A 88 -3.81 -0.30 4.88
C ALA A 88 -3.55 1.12 5.42
N ALA A 89 -2.35 1.36 5.97
CA ALA A 89 -1.94 2.67 6.46
C ALA A 89 -1.91 3.74 5.35
N ALA A 90 -1.48 3.39 4.14
CA ALA A 90 -1.47 4.31 3.00
C ALA A 90 -2.89 4.77 2.64
N SER A 91 -3.86 3.85 2.68
CA SER A 91 -5.28 4.21 2.48
C SER A 91 -5.83 5.08 3.61
N LEU A 92 -5.47 4.78 4.87
CA LEU A 92 -5.84 5.62 6.02
C LEU A 92 -5.30 7.04 5.85
N LEU A 93 -3.99 7.21 5.64
CA LEU A 93 -3.36 8.54 5.57
C LEU A 93 -3.83 9.36 4.37
N LYS A 94 -4.21 8.71 3.26
CA LYS A 94 -4.84 9.39 2.12
C LYS A 94 -6.20 10.01 2.50
N ARG A 95 -7.00 9.33 3.33
CA ARG A 95 -8.32 9.81 3.77
C ARG A 95 -8.24 10.74 4.98
N LYS A 96 -7.34 10.45 5.91
CA LYS A 96 -7.14 11.18 7.15
C LYS A 96 -5.65 11.42 7.38
N PRO A 97 -5.08 12.53 6.84
CA PRO A 97 -3.65 12.82 6.92
C PRO A 97 -3.11 13.06 8.34
N LYS A 98 -4.00 13.28 9.31
CA LYS A 98 -3.66 13.41 10.74
C LYS A 98 -4.56 12.47 11.55
N PRO A 99 -4.32 11.16 11.52
CA PRO A 99 -5.15 10.20 12.25
C PRO A 99 -4.87 10.31 13.75
N THR A 100 -5.89 10.05 14.55
CA THR A 100 -5.75 9.76 15.99
C THR A 100 -5.45 8.28 16.19
N ASP A 101 -5.12 7.89 17.42
CA ASP A 101 -4.94 6.46 17.76
C ASP A 101 -6.21 5.64 17.50
N ILE A 102 -7.39 6.19 17.77
CA ILE A 102 -8.68 5.54 17.52
C ILE A 102 -8.86 5.30 16.02
N ASP A 103 -8.53 6.29 15.19
CA ASP A 103 -8.63 6.13 13.73
C ASP A 103 -7.69 5.05 13.20
N ILE A 104 -6.50 4.93 13.79
CA ILE A 104 -5.53 3.90 13.44
C ILE A 104 -6.09 2.53 13.84
N ASP A 105 -6.60 2.39 15.06
CA ASP A 105 -7.11 1.12 15.57
C ASP A 105 -8.33 0.63 14.77
N GLU A 106 -9.22 1.53 14.37
CA GLU A 106 -10.38 1.21 13.54
C GLU A 106 -10.01 0.86 12.09
N ALA A 107 -9.04 1.55 11.50
CA ALA A 107 -8.65 1.34 10.11
C ALA A 107 -7.72 0.13 9.93
N MET A 108 -6.82 -0.12 10.88
CA MET A 108 -5.75 -1.12 10.79
C MET A 108 -6.23 -2.50 11.25
N THR A 109 -7.20 -3.05 10.54
CA THR A 109 -7.79 -4.38 10.79
C THR A 109 -6.89 -5.57 10.41
N ASN A 110 -5.61 -5.32 10.11
CA ASN A 110 -4.66 -6.33 9.66
C ASN A 110 -4.02 -7.04 10.86
N ILE A 111 -3.93 -8.37 10.78
CA ILE A 111 -3.39 -9.20 11.87
C ILE A 111 -1.86 -9.27 11.79
N CYS A 112 -1.19 -9.01 12.92
CA CYS A 112 0.24 -9.19 13.13
C CYS A 112 0.50 -10.24 14.23
N ARG A 113 1.05 -11.40 13.87
CA ARG A 113 1.31 -12.46 14.86
C ARG A 113 2.46 -12.14 15.82
N CYS A 114 3.40 -11.33 15.36
CA CYS A 114 4.55 -10.84 16.12
C CYS A 114 4.21 -9.76 17.16
N GLY A 115 3.00 -9.18 17.12
CA GLY A 115 2.57 -8.17 18.07
C GLY A 115 3.19 -6.78 17.89
N ALA A 116 3.66 -6.43 16.69
CA ALA A 116 4.32 -5.14 16.40
C ALA A 116 3.37 -3.91 16.37
N TYR A 117 2.14 -4.03 16.89
CA TYR A 117 1.08 -3.03 16.72
C TYR A 117 1.45 -1.63 17.24
N GLN A 118 2.15 -1.54 18.38
CA GLN A 118 2.57 -0.25 18.93
C GLN A 118 3.60 0.44 18.02
N ARG A 119 4.53 -0.32 17.42
CA ARG A 119 5.48 0.23 16.43
C ARG A 119 4.80 0.60 15.13
N ILE A 120 3.82 -0.19 14.68
CA ILE A 120 2.99 0.14 13.50
C ILE A 120 2.28 1.48 13.72
N ARG A 121 1.63 1.67 14.88
CA ARG A 121 0.95 2.93 15.22
C ARG A 121 1.93 4.11 15.22
N ALA A 122 3.08 3.95 15.88
CA ALA A 122 4.13 4.97 15.92
C ALA A 122 4.62 5.35 14.51
N ALA A 123 4.80 4.37 13.63
CA ALA A 123 5.25 4.59 12.25
C ALA A 123 4.20 5.30 11.40
N ILE A 124 2.91 5.03 11.60
CA ILE A 124 1.81 5.75 10.94
C ILE A 124 1.83 7.23 11.35
N HIS A 125 1.97 7.52 12.65
CA HIS A 125 2.09 8.89 13.15
C HIS A 125 3.33 9.61 12.61
N LEU A 126 4.46 8.93 12.55
CA LEU A 126 5.69 9.47 11.98
C LEU A 126 5.49 9.81 10.50
N ALA A 127 4.95 8.89 9.70
CA ALA A 127 4.66 9.11 8.29
C ALA A 127 3.65 10.25 8.06
N ALA A 128 2.67 10.43 8.95
CA ALA A 128 1.71 11.53 8.91
C ALA A 128 2.37 12.90 9.13
N LYS A 129 3.44 12.96 9.92
CA LYS A 129 4.23 14.19 10.15
C LYS A 129 5.14 14.50 8.97
N THR A 130 5.90 13.52 8.49
CA THR A 130 6.92 13.70 7.44
C THR A 130 6.35 13.77 6.03
N GLY A 131 5.17 13.17 5.78
CA GLY A 131 4.48 13.24 4.47
C GLY A 131 4.10 14.66 4.04
N LYS A 132 4.08 15.63 4.97
CA LYS A 132 3.89 17.05 4.66
C LYS A 132 5.10 17.70 3.99
N GLU A 133 6.31 17.24 4.28
CA GLU A 133 7.53 17.81 3.68
C GLU A 133 7.72 17.33 2.23
N VAL A 134 7.28 16.11 1.92
CA VAL A 134 7.38 15.54 0.56
C VAL A 134 6.31 16.11 -0.39
N GLY A 135 5.17 16.57 0.13
CA GLY A 135 4.07 17.14 -0.67
C GLY A 135 4.36 18.51 -1.32
N SER A 136 5.48 19.17 -0.98
CA SER A 136 5.87 20.44 -1.58
C SER A 136 6.72 20.30 -2.85
N VAL A 137 7.15 19.08 -3.20
CA VAL A 137 7.96 18.82 -4.40
C VAL A 137 7.09 18.07 -5.41
N ILE A 138 6.06 18.74 -5.93
CA ILE A 138 5.28 18.24 -7.05
C ILE A 138 6.20 18.19 -8.27
N HIS A 139 6.30 17.01 -8.87
CA HIS A 139 6.87 16.77 -10.19
C HIS A 139 6.31 17.76 -11.22
N MET A 140 7.08 18.79 -11.54
CA MET A 140 7.07 19.41 -12.87
C MET A 140 8.02 18.57 -13.74
N VAL A 141 7.46 17.63 -14.48
CA VAL A 141 8.10 17.17 -15.72
C VAL A 141 7.02 17.11 -16.79
N ASP A 142 7.26 17.91 -17.81
CA ASP A 142 6.32 18.42 -18.79
C ASP A 142 5.51 17.35 -19.53
N ALA A 143 4.23 17.69 -19.72
CA ALA A 143 3.48 17.25 -20.87
C ALA A 143 4.06 17.94 -22.13
N GLY A 144 5.12 17.35 -22.69
CA GLY A 144 5.68 17.73 -23.99
C GLY A 144 4.96 17.01 -25.12
N ALA A 145 4.19 17.77 -25.90
CA ALA A 145 3.34 17.35 -27.00
C ALA A 145 4.03 16.45 -28.05
N SER A 146 3.36 15.35 -28.40
CA SER A 146 3.53 14.69 -29.71
C SER A 146 2.73 15.47 -30.74
N SER A 147 3.41 16.23 -31.61
CA SER A 147 2.79 16.82 -32.80
C SER A 147 3.08 15.97 -34.03
N ALA A 148 2.03 15.29 -34.48
CA ALA A 148 1.67 14.94 -35.85
C ALA A 148 2.76 14.96 -36.94
N ALA A 149 2.97 13.78 -37.52
CA ALA A 149 3.41 13.61 -38.88
C ALA A 149 2.44 14.31 -39.87
N LYS A 150 2.99 14.88 -40.95
CA LYS A 150 2.25 15.18 -42.17
C LYS A 150 3.09 14.71 -43.37
N PRO A 151 2.49 14.06 -44.38
CA PRO A 151 3.21 13.56 -45.55
C PRO A 151 3.25 14.58 -46.69
N ALA A 152 4.07 14.22 -47.70
CA ALA A 152 4.40 14.87 -48.98
C ALA A 152 5.61 15.82 -48.93
#